data_AF-A0A378A5W2-F1
#
_entry.id   AF-A0A378A5W2-F1
#
_cell.length_a   1.000
_cell.length_b   1.000
_cell.length_c   1.000
_cell.angle_alpha   90.00
_cell.angle_beta   90.00
_cell.angle_gamma   90.00
#
_symmetry.space_group_name_H-M   'P 1'
#
loop_
_entity.id
_entity.type
_entity.pdbx_description
1 polymer ?
#
loop_
_entity_poly.entity_id
_entity_poly.type
_entity_poly.pdbx_seq_one_letter_code
_entity_poly.pdbx_strand_id
1 'polypeptide(L)'
;MIWGSILGVAPFTLVLPYASLEWTGILTVIIGFILASAFSAILVYAQELLPGRIGMVSGLFFGFAFGMGGLGAAVLGLLADHTSIDLVYKICAFLPLLGFLTIFLPDNRQKA
;
A
#
# COMPACT_ATOMS: atom_id res chain seq x y z
N MET A 1 -7.18 11.49 6.98
CA MET A 1 -6.48 10.28 7.48
C MET A 1 -5.69 9.59 6.37
N ILE A 2 -6.31 9.27 5.22
CA ILE A 2 -5.67 8.57 4.09
C ILE A 2 -4.31 9.16 3.69
N TRP A 3 -4.23 10.47 3.50
CA TRP A 3 -2.97 11.18 3.18
C TRP A 3 -1.88 11.04 4.24
N GLY A 4 -2.23 11.16 5.52
CA GLY A 4 -1.27 11.04 6.62
C GLY A 4 -0.70 9.63 6.75
N SER A 5 -1.52 8.61 6.47
CA SER A 5 -1.07 7.21 6.50
C SER A 5 -0.22 6.85 5.28
N ILE A 6 -0.58 7.29 4.08
CA ILE A 6 0.17 6.98 2.84
C ILE A 6 1.51 7.71 2.80
N LEU A 7 1.54 9.02 3.08
CA LEU A 7 2.81 9.77 3.19
C LEU A 7 3.63 9.32 4.39
N GLY A 8 2.97 8.93 5.48
CA GLY A 8 3.64 8.46 6.69
C GLY A 8 4.46 7.20 6.47
N VAL A 9 4.09 6.34 5.50
CA VAL A 9 4.82 5.09 5.22
C VAL A 9 6.07 5.31 4.35
N ALA A 10 6.06 6.31 3.47
CA ALA A 10 7.13 6.59 2.53
C ALA A 10 8.54 6.72 3.16
N PRO A 11 8.75 7.45 4.28
CA PRO A 11 10.08 7.53 4.88
C PRO A 11 10.56 6.16 5.41
N PHE A 12 9.67 5.33 5.94
CA PHE A 12 10.03 4.01 6.46
C PHE A 12 10.39 3.03 5.33
N THR A 13 9.64 3.06 4.22
CA THR A 13 9.93 2.18 3.09
C THR A 13 11.20 2.60 2.34
N LEU A 14 11.50 3.91 2.26
CA LEU A 14 12.73 4.43 1.67
C LEU A 14 14.00 4.11 2.48
N VAL A 15 13.87 3.99 3.82
CA VAL A 15 14.98 3.59 4.71
C VAL A 15 15.22 2.09 4.70
N LEU A 16 14.19 1.28 4.41
CA LEU A 16 14.24 -0.19 4.38
C LEU A 16 15.45 -0.79 3.62
N PRO A 17 15.80 -0.38 2.37
CA PRO A 17 16.92 -0.97 1.64
C PRO A 17 18.30 -0.64 2.24
N TYR A 18 18.37 0.28 3.21
CA TYR A 18 19.61 0.67 3.89
C TYR A 18 19.68 0.13 5.34
N ALA A 19 18.64 -0.55 5.81
CA ALA A 19 18.56 -1.08 7.16
C ALA A 19 19.28 -2.43 7.29
N SER A 20 19.81 -2.73 8.48
CA SER A 20 20.34 -4.06 8.80
C SER A 20 19.21 -5.08 8.99
N LEU A 21 19.52 -6.37 8.92
CA LEU A 21 18.54 -7.47 8.94
C LEU A 21 17.57 -7.41 10.14
N GLU A 22 18.07 -7.04 11.33
CA GLU A 22 17.26 -6.88 12.54
C GLU A 22 16.27 -5.72 12.42
N TRP A 23 16.73 -4.58 11.90
CA TRP A 23 15.90 -3.39 11.70
C TRP A 23 14.87 -3.58 10.58
N THR A 24 15.22 -4.32 9.53
CA THR A 24 14.29 -4.65 8.44
C THR A 24 13.01 -5.31 8.95
N GLY A 25 13.11 -6.23 9.91
CA GLY A 25 11.94 -6.84 10.54
C GLY A 25 11.04 -5.82 11.24
N ILE A 26 11.64 -4.96 12.07
CA ILE A 26 10.92 -3.91 12.81
C ILE A 26 10.26 -2.92 11.85
N LEU A 27 10.99 -2.42 10.86
CA LEU A 27 10.46 -1.49 9.85
C LEU A 27 9.30 -2.13 9.08
N THR A 28 9.42 -3.41 8.69
CA THR A 28 8.36 -4.13 7.95
C THR A 28 7.07 -4.22 8.77
N VAL A 29 7.16 -4.47 10.07
CA VAL A 29 5.99 -4.46 10.97
C VAL A 29 5.34 -3.08 11.02
N ILE A 30 6.12 -2.01 11.17
CA ILE A 30 5.62 -0.63 11.20
C ILE A 30 4.94 -0.28 9.88
N ILE A 31 5.57 -0.58 8.75
CA ILE A 31 5.04 -0.36 7.41
C ILE A 31 3.71 -1.11 7.24
N GLY A 32 3.68 -2.40 7.60
CA GLY A 32 2.48 -3.23 7.52
C GLY A 32 1.33 -2.70 8.36
N PHE A 33 1.62 -2.21 9.57
CA PHE A 33 0.62 -1.62 10.46
C PHE A 33 0.02 -0.33 9.88
N ILE A 34 0.86 0.56 9.34
CA ILE A 34 0.41 1.81 8.70
C ILE A 34 -0.45 1.50 7.46
N LEU A 35 -0.02 0.56 6.62
CA LEU A 35 -0.76 0.14 5.43
C LEU A 35 -2.10 -0.50 5.80
N ALA A 36 -2.14 -1.36 6.83
CA ALA A 36 -3.39 -1.95 7.31
C ALA A 36 -4.38 -0.89 7.80
N SER A 37 -3.89 0.14 8.49
CA SER A 37 -4.72 1.29 8.92
C SER A 37 -5.26 2.09 7.73
N ALA A 38 -4.42 2.36 6.72
CA ALA A 38 -4.84 3.09 5.53
C ALA A 38 -5.89 2.33 4.70
N PHE A 39 -5.71 1.01 4.56
CA PHE A 39 -6.59 0.17 3.75
C PHE A 39 -8.03 0.20 4.25
N SER A 40 -8.23 0.12 5.56
CA SER A 40 -9.58 0.21 6.17
C SER A 40 -10.28 1.53 5.81
N ALA A 41 -9.59 2.66 5.95
CA ALA A 41 -10.16 3.97 5.64
C ALA A 41 -10.49 4.15 4.15
N ILE A 42 -9.64 3.65 3.25
CA ILE A 42 -9.87 3.70 1.80
C ILE A 42 -11.10 2.87 1.42
N LEU A 43 -11.23 1.68 2.01
CA LEU A 43 -12.33 0.78 1.72
C LEU A 43 -13.67 1.37 2.18
N VAL A 44 -13.73 1.93 3.40
CA VAL A 44 -14.93 2.61 3.89
C VAL A 44 -15.28 3.80 3.00
N TYR A 45 -14.29 4.62 2.63
CA TYR A 45 -14.51 5.75 1.73
C TYR A 45 -15.06 5.33 0.35
N ALA A 46 -14.56 4.23 -0.21
CA ALA A 46 -15.08 3.68 -1.46
C ALA A 46 -16.53 3.18 -1.33
N GLN A 47 -16.89 2.60 -0.18
CA GLN A 47 -18.26 2.19 0.11
C GLN A 47 -19.20 3.39 0.26
N GLU A 48 -18.73 4.47 0.89
CA GLU A 48 -19.48 5.73 1.05
C GLU A 48 -19.75 6.45 -0.28
N LEU A 49 -18.84 6.33 -1.26
CA LEU A 49 -19.05 6.87 -2.60
C LEU A 49 -20.15 6.14 -3.39
N LEU A 50 -20.42 4.87 -3.09
CA LEU A 50 -21.41 4.03 -3.78
C LEU A 50 -22.26 3.20 -2.79
N PRO A 51 -23.09 3.86 -1.94
CA PRO A 51 -23.76 3.22 -0.81
C PRO A 51 -24.80 2.16 -1.23
N GLY A 52 -25.30 2.21 -2.46
CA GLY A 52 -26.21 1.20 -3.01
C GLY A 52 -25.54 -0.10 -3.48
N ARG A 53 -24.20 -0.17 -3.49
CA ARG A 53 -23.44 -1.30 -4.07
C ARG A 53 -22.25 -1.75 -3.21
N ILE A 54 -22.38 -1.68 -1.88
CA ILE A 54 -21.31 -1.99 -0.90
C ILE A 54 -20.70 -3.37 -1.13
N GLY A 55 -21.50 -4.39 -1.44
CA GLY A 55 -21.02 -5.75 -1.74
C GLY A 55 -20.14 -5.83 -2.99
N MET A 56 -20.52 -5.11 -4.05
CA MET A 56 -19.74 -5.03 -5.29
C MET A 56 -18.42 -4.27 -5.07
N VAL A 57 -18.46 -3.14 -4.36
CA VAL A 57 -17.26 -2.35 -4.05
C VAL A 57 -16.28 -3.16 -3.21
N SER A 58 -16.76 -3.78 -2.12
CA SER A 58 -15.93 -4.64 -1.26
C SER A 58 -15.35 -5.81 -2.04
N GLY A 59 -16.17 -6.51 -2.83
CA GLY A 59 -15.75 -7.65 -3.63
C GLY A 59 -14.69 -7.28 -4.67
N LEU A 60 -14.86 -6.15 -5.36
CA LEU A 60 -13.88 -5.64 -6.32
C LEU A 60 -12.59 -5.21 -5.62
N PHE A 61 -12.67 -4.47 -4.51
CA PHE A 61 -11.49 -4.01 -3.75
C PHE A 61 -10.66 -5.17 -3.23
N PHE A 62 -11.27 -6.11 -2.50
CA PHE A 62 -10.56 -7.26 -1.97
C PHE A 62 -10.09 -8.19 -3.08
N GLY A 63 -10.93 -8.48 -4.07
CA GLY A 63 -10.55 -9.33 -5.21
C GLY A 63 -9.36 -8.78 -5.99
N PHE A 64 -9.36 -7.48 -6.29
CA PHE A 64 -8.25 -6.83 -6.98
C PHE A 64 -7.01 -6.70 -6.10
N ALA A 65 -7.17 -6.38 -4.82
CA ALA A 65 -6.04 -6.29 -3.88
C ALA A 65 -5.32 -7.63 -3.71
N PHE A 66 -6.06 -8.73 -3.49
CA PHE A 66 -5.47 -10.06 -3.40
C PHE A 66 -4.92 -10.56 -4.74
N GLY A 67 -5.62 -10.31 -5.84
CA GLY A 67 -5.16 -10.67 -7.19
C GLY A 67 -3.85 -9.97 -7.55
N MET A 68 -3.78 -8.65 -7.35
CA MET A 68 -2.55 -7.86 -7.56
C MET A 68 -1.46 -8.23 -6.56
N GLY A 69 -1.80 -8.56 -5.32
CA GLY A 69 -0.84 -9.05 -4.32
C GLY A 69 -0.17 -10.36 -4.76
N GLY A 70 -0.96 -11.33 -5.23
CA GLY A 70 -0.44 -12.60 -5.76
C GLY A 70 0.38 -12.44 -7.04
N LEU A 71 -0.12 -11.66 -8.00
CA LEU A 71 0.60 -11.36 -9.24
C LEU A 71 1.91 -10.61 -8.95
N GLY A 72 1.85 -9.61 -8.06
CA GLY A 72 3.01 -8.83 -7.63
C GLY A 72 4.06 -9.70 -6.96
N ALA A 73 3.66 -10.63 -6.08
CA ALA A 73 4.57 -11.58 -5.45
C ALA A 73 5.28 -12.48 -6.49
N ALA A 74 4.55 -12.97 -7.50
CA ALA A 74 5.14 -13.78 -8.56
C ALA A 74 6.14 -12.98 -9.42
N VAL A 75 5.77 -11.77 -9.82
CA VAL A 75 6.61 -10.89 -10.65
C VAL A 75 7.86 -10.43 -9.89
N LEU A 76 7.71 -10.00 -8.63
CA LEU A 76 8.83 -9.59 -7.78
C LEU A 76 9.72 -10.77 -7.41
N GLY A 77 9.15 -11.97 -7.24
CA GLY A 77 9.91 -13.22 -7.03
C GLY A 77 10.80 -13.54 -8.22
N LEU A 78 10.23 -13.55 -9.44
CA LEU A 78 11.01 -13.72 -10.67
C LEU A 78 12.11 -12.66 -10.81
N LEU A 79 11.81 -11.40 -10.46
CA LEU A 79 12.79 -10.33 -10.50
C LEU A 79 13.92 -10.56 -9.48
N ALA A 80 13.59 -11.04 -8.27
CA ALA A 80 14.57 -11.39 -7.24
C ALA A 80 15.51 -12.50 -7.72
N ASP A 81 14.97 -13.52 -8.38
CA ASP A 81 15.74 -14.65 -8.91
C ASP A 81 16.71 -14.21 -10.02
N HIS A 82 16.30 -13.25 -10.86
CA HIS A 82 17.12 -12.77 -11.98
C HIS A 82 18.12 -11.66 -11.64
N THR A 83 17.83 -10.80 -10.65
CA THR A 83 18.67 -9.62 -10.37
C THR A 83 19.30 -9.66 -8.98
N SER A 84 18.49 -9.62 -7.93
CA SER A 84 18.86 -9.79 -6.51
C SER A 84 17.74 -9.29 -5.63
N ILE A 85 17.73 -9.74 -4.37
CA ILE A 85 16.76 -9.25 -3.38
C ILE A 85 16.98 -7.77 -3.03
N ASP A 86 18.22 -7.27 -3.05
CA ASP A 86 18.54 -5.85 -2.84
C ASP A 86 17.86 -4.92 -3.85
N LEU A 87 17.80 -5.33 -5.12
CA LEU A 87 17.15 -4.55 -6.17
C LEU A 87 15.62 -4.53 -5.93
N VAL A 88 15.04 -5.67 -5.59
CA VAL A 88 13.61 -5.77 -5.25
C VAL A 88 13.27 -4.89 -4.05
N TYR A 89 14.11 -4.87 -3.01
CA TYR A 89 13.94 -3.97 -1.86
C TYR A 89 13.98 -2.49 -2.28
N LYS A 90 14.92 -2.11 -3.15
CA LYS A 90 14.99 -0.74 -3.68
C LYS A 90 13.75 -0.38 -4.49
N ILE A 91 13.24 -1.26 -5.36
CA ILE A 91 12.01 -1.00 -6.13
C ILE A 91 10.82 -0.83 -5.19
N CYS A 92 10.61 -1.79 -4.27
CA CYS A 92 9.52 -1.78 -3.30
C CYS A 92 9.56 -0.56 -2.38
N ALA A 93 10.74 0.00 -2.11
CA ALA A 93 10.89 1.23 -1.33
C ALA A 93 10.20 2.45 -1.97
N PHE A 94 10.15 2.51 -3.31
CA PHE A 94 9.52 3.60 -4.06
C PHE A 94 8.04 3.36 -4.38
N LEU A 95 7.55 2.11 -4.34
CA LEU A 95 6.15 1.79 -4.62
C LEU A 95 5.12 2.62 -3.82
N PRO A 96 5.33 2.88 -2.52
CA PRO A 96 4.42 3.70 -1.72
C PRO A 96 4.27 5.15 -2.21
N LEU A 97 5.25 5.66 -2.97
CA LEU A 97 5.15 6.98 -3.59
C LEU A 97 4.07 7.03 -4.67
N LEU A 98 3.66 5.90 -5.25
CA LEU A 98 2.48 5.86 -6.12
C LEU A 98 1.21 6.30 -5.38
N GLY A 99 1.21 6.24 -4.05
CA GLY A 99 0.16 6.81 -3.21
C GLY A 99 -0.06 8.31 -3.41
N PHE A 100 0.91 9.06 -3.96
CA PHE A 100 0.70 10.46 -4.38
C PHE A 100 -0.38 10.60 -5.47
N LEU A 101 -0.70 9.55 -6.22
CA LEU A 101 -1.81 9.56 -7.17
C LEU A 101 -3.17 9.76 -6.48
N THR A 102 -3.26 9.59 -5.16
CA THR A 102 -4.47 9.94 -4.38
C THR A 102 -4.78 11.44 -4.37
N ILE A 103 -3.88 12.33 -4.85
CA ILE A 103 -4.21 13.75 -5.15
C ILE A 103 -5.39 13.86 -6.11
N PHE A 104 -5.49 12.93 -7.08
CA PHE A 104 -6.56 12.94 -8.06
C PHE A 104 -7.90 12.44 -7.49
N LEU A 105 -7.92 11.95 -6.25
CA LEU A 105 -9.15 11.49 -5.62
C LEU A 105 -9.94 12.70 -5.11
N PRO A 106 -11.23 12.84 -5.46
CA PRO A 106 -12.03 13.98 -5.05
C PRO A 106 -12.11 14.06 -3.52
N ASP A 107 -11.62 15.15 -2.95
CA ASP A 107 -11.64 15.36 -1.50
C ASP A 107 -13.10 15.58 -1.07
N ASN A 108 -13.77 14.53 -0.61
CA ASN A 108 -15.14 14.64 -0.10
C ASN A 108 -15.16 15.09 1.36
N ARG A 109 -14.28 16.03 1.72
CA ARG A 109 -14.35 16.81 2.96
C ARG A 109 -15.47 17.85 2.85
N GLN A 110 -16.69 17.40 3.06
CA GLN A 110 -17.83 18.17 3.56
C GLN A 110 -18.86 17.11 4.01
N LYS A 111 -19.17 16.86 5.28
CA LYS A 111 -19.26 17.73 6.46
C LYS A 111 -19.11 16.88 7.72
N ALA A 112 -18.39 17.39 8.71
CA ALA A 112 -18.72 17.21 10.12
C ALA A 112 -18.77 18.61 10.74
#